data_AF-A0A930HN97-F1
#
_entry.id   AF-A0A930HN97-F1
#
_cell.length_a   1.000
_cell.length_b   1.000
_cell.length_c   1.000
_cell.angle_alpha   90.00
_cell.angle_beta   90.00
_cell.angle_gamma   90.00
#
_symmetry.space_group_name_H-M   'P 1'
#
loop_
_entity.id
_entity.type
_entity.pdbx_description
1 polymer ?
#
loop_
_entity_poly.entity_id
_entity_poly.type
_entity_poly.pdbx_seq_one_letter_code
_entity_poly.pdbx_strand_id
1 'polypeptide(L)'
;MTKADVQYLEHKAIAEAKVSNSFVLNENKQTPKSPNLPEYRKDDMEEFFEDVKFLTSFIGCNIFDIVKPKEEHLFFTKRRGCDAKGFYHSKGFTVLKDSIITNSSVPSFTWKDKREKMLKEYTRPYNGKQTLTSDITFNSPSTAADFCIGSSNNGWIIWKDKDGNTLNSVYRKQLE
;
A
#
# COMPACT_ATOMS: atom_id res chain seq x y z
N MET A 1 -6.59 -8.45 37.56
CA MET A 1 -7.31 -8.75 36.30
C MET A 1 -8.57 -9.55 36.63
N THR A 2 -9.73 -9.12 36.15
CA THR A 2 -11.07 -9.63 36.42
C THR A 2 -11.66 -10.29 35.17
N LYS A 3 -12.80 -10.98 35.31
CA LYS A 3 -13.53 -11.53 34.16
C LYS A 3 -13.92 -10.45 33.13
N ALA A 4 -14.32 -9.27 33.60
CA ALA A 4 -14.71 -8.16 32.73
C ALA A 4 -13.50 -7.59 31.96
N ASP A 5 -12.32 -7.57 32.58
CA ASP A 5 -11.07 -7.14 31.93
C ASP A 5 -10.71 -8.05 30.75
N VAL A 6 -10.77 -9.38 30.97
CA VAL A 6 -10.47 -10.37 29.92
C VAL A 6 -11.46 -10.26 28.77
N GLN A 7 -12.75 -10.09 29.07
CA GLN A 7 -13.78 -9.89 28.05
C GLN A 7 -13.58 -8.60 27.25
N TYR A 8 -13.05 -7.55 27.88
CA TYR A 8 -12.73 -6.30 27.20
C TYR A 8 -11.54 -6.46 26.26
N LEU A 9 -10.46 -7.07 26.73
CA LEU A 9 -9.28 -7.35 25.89
C LEU A 9 -9.63 -8.26 24.72
N GLU A 10 -10.47 -9.28 24.91
CA GLU A 10 -10.96 -10.13 23.82
C GLU A 10 -11.77 -9.34 22.79
N HIS A 11 -12.74 -8.53 23.25
CA HIS A 11 -13.50 -7.63 22.39
C HIS A 11 -12.59 -6.70 21.59
N LYS A 12 -11.62 -6.07 22.26
CA LYS A 12 -10.67 -5.11 21.68
C LYS A 12 -9.76 -5.78 20.64
N ALA A 13 -9.19 -6.94 20.98
CA ALA A 13 -8.34 -7.73 20.09
C ALA A 13 -9.08 -8.12 18.81
N ILE A 14 -10.31 -8.62 18.94
CA ILE A 14 -11.13 -8.99 17.79
C ILE A 14 -11.52 -7.76 16.96
N ALA A 15 -11.85 -6.64 17.61
CA ALA A 15 -12.18 -5.40 16.92
C ALA A 15 -10.98 -4.88 16.10
N GLU A 16 -9.79 -4.76 16.70
CA GLU A 16 -8.60 -4.29 15.99
C GLU A 16 -8.10 -5.27 14.93
N ALA A 17 -8.13 -6.58 15.18
CA ALA A 17 -7.75 -7.59 14.18
C ALA A 17 -8.70 -7.61 12.97
N LYS A 18 -10.00 -7.33 13.18
CA LYS A 18 -10.96 -7.17 12.06
C LYS A 18 -10.69 -5.90 11.26
N VAL A 19 -10.26 -4.83 11.92
CA VAL A 19 -9.91 -3.57 11.27
C VAL A 19 -8.59 -3.70 10.50
N SER A 20 -7.63 -4.48 10.98
CA SER A 20 -6.33 -4.65 10.32
C SER A 20 -6.40 -5.41 9.00
N ASN A 21 -7.31 -6.38 8.87
CA ASN A 21 -7.52 -7.22 7.69
C ASN A 21 -6.24 -7.93 7.18
N SER A 22 -5.23 -8.06 8.04
CA SER A 22 -3.92 -8.68 7.75
C SER A 22 -3.98 -10.21 7.81
N PHE A 23 -5.01 -10.78 8.47
CA PHE A 23 -5.15 -12.21 8.72
C PHE A 23 -6.56 -12.72 8.41
N VAL A 24 -6.66 -13.99 8.03
CA VAL A 24 -7.93 -14.68 7.80
C VAL A 24 -8.52 -15.11 9.15
N LEU A 25 -9.57 -14.42 9.61
CA LEU A 25 -10.21 -14.64 10.91
C LEU A 25 -11.41 -15.61 10.85
N ASN A 26 -11.44 -16.55 9.90
CA ASN A 26 -12.62 -17.38 9.59
C ASN A 26 -13.10 -18.27 10.76
N GLU A 27 -12.21 -18.58 11.70
CA GLU A 27 -12.55 -19.36 12.90
C GLU A 27 -13.19 -18.51 14.00
N ASN A 28 -12.88 -17.21 14.06
CA ASN A 28 -13.45 -16.25 15.01
C ASN A 28 -14.78 -15.67 14.50
N LYS A 29 -15.81 -16.53 14.51
CA LYS A 29 -17.17 -16.19 14.02
C LYS A 29 -17.95 -15.28 14.99
N GLN A 30 -17.56 -15.25 16.27
CA GLN A 30 -18.24 -14.45 17.29
C GLN A 30 -17.58 -13.07 17.39
N THR A 31 -18.41 -12.02 17.54
CA THR A 31 -17.93 -10.69 17.93
C THR A 31 -18.44 -10.46 19.36
N PRO A 32 -17.56 -10.49 20.38
CA PRO A 32 -17.97 -10.25 21.75
C PRO A 32 -18.58 -8.86 21.86
N LYS A 33 -19.47 -8.64 22.83
CA LYS A 33 -19.90 -7.28 23.19
C LYS A 33 -18.90 -6.70 24.18
N SER A 34 -18.55 -5.43 24.03
CA SER A 34 -17.74 -4.73 25.04
C SER A 34 -18.44 -4.83 26.40
N PRO A 35 -17.78 -5.37 27.45
CA PRO A 35 -18.31 -5.29 28.80
C PRO A 35 -18.32 -3.83 29.27
N ASN A 36 -19.16 -3.53 30.26
CA ASN A 36 -19.16 -2.22 30.89
C ASN A 36 -18.03 -2.16 31.93
N LEU A 37 -17.04 -1.31 31.67
CA LEU A 37 -15.91 -1.07 32.55
C LEU A 37 -15.88 0.41 32.97
N PRO A 38 -15.51 0.72 34.23
CA PRO A 38 -15.17 2.08 34.62
C PRO A 38 -14.03 2.62 33.75
N GLU A 39 -13.97 3.94 33.55
CA GLU A 39 -13.01 4.55 32.64
C GLU A 39 -11.56 4.26 33.01
N TYR A 40 -11.20 4.41 34.29
CA TYR A 40 -9.86 4.08 34.78
C TYR A 40 -9.44 2.62 34.49
N ARG A 41 -10.40 1.69 34.48
CA ARG A 41 -10.14 0.29 34.14
C ARG A 41 -9.97 0.09 32.65
N LYS A 42 -10.69 0.85 31.81
CA LYS A 42 -10.47 0.79 30.37
C LYS A 42 -9.10 1.32 30.02
N ASP A 43 -8.68 2.43 30.63
CA ASP A 43 -7.35 3.00 30.42
C ASP A 43 -6.24 2.00 30.76
N ASP A 44 -6.33 1.33 31.94
CA ASP A 44 -5.41 0.24 32.31
C ASP A 44 -5.36 -0.88 31.25
N MET A 45 -6.51 -1.25 30.68
CA MET A 45 -6.61 -2.32 29.69
C MET A 45 -6.14 -1.91 28.30
N GLU A 46 -6.31 -0.64 27.94
CA GLU A 46 -5.82 -0.09 26.69
C GLU A 46 -4.28 -0.04 26.70
N GLU A 47 -3.68 0.44 27.79
CA GLU A 47 -2.21 0.42 27.98
C GLU A 47 -1.65 -1.00 27.90
N PHE A 48 -2.28 -1.94 28.61
CA PHE A 48 -1.90 -3.35 28.53
C PHE A 48 -2.03 -3.92 27.11
N PHE A 49 -3.04 -3.50 26.36
CA PHE A 49 -3.24 -3.95 24.99
C PHE A 49 -2.19 -3.38 24.02
N GLU A 50 -1.69 -2.17 24.24
CA GLU A 50 -0.55 -1.62 23.50
C GLU A 50 0.73 -2.46 23.69
N ASP A 51 1.00 -2.91 24.92
CA ASP A 51 2.12 -3.82 25.18
C ASP A 51 1.98 -5.14 24.40
N VAL A 52 0.76 -5.70 24.36
CA VAL A 52 0.46 -6.90 23.58
C VAL A 52 0.71 -6.67 22.08
N LYS A 53 0.30 -5.51 21.54
CA LYS A 53 0.55 -5.16 20.14
C LYS A 53 2.04 -5.06 19.83
N PHE A 54 2.78 -4.39 20.71
CA PHE A 54 4.23 -4.24 20.58
C PHE A 54 4.93 -5.60 20.57
N LEU A 55 4.63 -6.47 21.55
CA LEU A 55 5.25 -7.79 21.67
C LEU A 55 4.87 -8.71 20.49
N THR A 56 3.62 -8.68 20.05
CA THR A 56 3.16 -9.49 18.91
C THR A 56 3.82 -9.05 17.60
N SER A 57 3.98 -7.75 17.37
CA SER A 57 4.73 -7.22 16.23
C SER A 57 6.21 -7.60 16.28
N PHE A 58 6.83 -7.52 17.47
CA PHE A 58 8.24 -7.90 17.67
C PHE A 58 8.54 -9.36 17.28
N ILE A 59 7.61 -10.28 17.54
CA ILE A 59 7.73 -11.70 17.15
C ILE A 59 7.26 -12.00 15.72
N GLY A 60 6.91 -10.96 14.94
CA GLY A 60 6.47 -11.07 13.54
C GLY A 60 4.98 -11.35 13.35
N CYS A 61 4.16 -11.23 14.41
CA CYS A 61 2.71 -11.38 14.37
C CYS A 61 2.03 -10.00 14.30
N ASN A 62 1.90 -9.46 13.10
CA ASN A 62 1.34 -8.13 12.85
C ASN A 62 -0.20 -8.13 12.78
N ILE A 63 -0.86 -8.90 13.64
CA ILE A 63 -2.32 -9.14 13.57
C ILE A 63 -3.15 -7.90 13.91
N PHE A 64 -2.61 -7.01 14.74
CA PHE A 64 -3.26 -5.76 15.13
C PHE A 64 -2.74 -4.54 14.35
N ASP A 65 -1.70 -4.73 13.54
CA ASP A 65 -1.16 -3.66 12.71
C ASP A 65 -2.19 -3.33 11.65
N ILE A 66 -2.92 -2.24 11.89
CA ILE A 66 -3.87 -1.75 10.92
C ILE A 66 -3.04 -1.38 9.69
N VAL A 67 -3.18 -2.18 8.62
CA VAL A 67 -2.85 -1.74 7.27
C VAL A 67 -3.90 -0.72 6.93
N LYS A 68 -3.84 0.45 7.60
CA LYS A 68 -4.50 1.62 7.09
C LYS A 68 -3.90 1.72 5.68
N PRO A 69 -4.73 1.83 4.64
CA PRO A 69 -4.24 2.54 3.48
C PRO A 69 -3.91 3.92 4.05
N LYS A 70 -2.65 4.10 4.51
CA LYS A 70 -2.00 5.41 4.59
C LYS A 70 -2.50 6.09 3.34
N GLU A 71 -3.11 7.28 3.44
CA GLU A 71 -3.39 8.12 2.27
C GLU A 71 -2.25 7.89 1.29
N GLU A 72 -2.51 7.10 0.25
CA GLU A 72 -1.42 6.37 -0.38
C GLU A 72 -0.62 7.42 -1.09
N HIS A 73 0.55 7.75 -0.52
CA HIS A 73 1.29 8.96 -0.88
C HIS A 73 1.49 8.89 -2.40
N LEU A 74 0.78 9.78 -3.11
CA LEU A 74 0.73 9.71 -4.55
C LEU A 74 2.03 10.25 -5.13
N PHE A 75 2.61 9.45 -5.99
CA PHE A 75 3.74 9.81 -6.81
C PHE A 75 3.31 9.90 -8.27
N PHE A 76 3.95 10.82 -8.96
CA PHE A 76 3.68 11.17 -10.35
C PHE A 76 4.96 11.00 -11.15
N THR A 77 4.81 10.65 -12.42
CA THR A 77 5.89 10.68 -13.39
C THR A 77 5.42 11.27 -14.70
N LYS A 78 6.20 12.23 -15.21
CA LYS A 78 5.93 12.92 -16.48
C LYS A 78 7.18 12.91 -17.35
N ARG A 79 7.28 11.94 -18.25
CA ARG A 79 8.44 11.79 -19.16
C ARG A 79 8.01 11.12 -20.47
N ARG A 80 8.56 11.55 -21.61
CA ARG A 80 8.24 10.99 -22.94
C ARG A 80 6.72 10.92 -23.25
N GLY A 81 5.97 11.93 -22.82
CA GLY A 81 4.52 11.99 -23.02
C GLY A 81 3.69 11.10 -22.10
N CYS A 82 4.32 10.36 -21.18
CA CYS A 82 3.64 9.72 -20.05
C CYS A 82 3.19 10.79 -19.04
N ASP A 83 2.03 10.57 -18.44
CA ASP A 83 1.53 11.29 -17.27
C ASP A 83 0.83 10.25 -16.38
N ALA A 84 1.60 9.58 -15.54
CA ALA A 84 1.14 8.49 -14.71
C ALA A 84 1.21 8.85 -13.23
N LYS A 85 0.28 8.30 -12.46
CA LYS A 85 0.21 8.45 -11.01
C LYS A 85 0.09 7.09 -10.35
N GLY A 86 0.63 6.97 -9.15
CA GLY A 86 0.64 5.71 -8.42
C GLY A 86 1.15 5.87 -7.01
N PHE A 87 1.24 4.78 -6.28
CA PHE A 87 1.70 4.78 -4.89
C PHE A 87 2.60 3.57 -4.61
N TYR A 88 3.47 3.74 -3.61
CA TYR A 88 4.40 2.71 -3.18
C TYR A 88 3.92 2.05 -1.88
N HIS A 89 4.02 0.72 -1.83
CA HIS A 89 3.59 -0.10 -0.70
C HIS A 89 4.43 -1.38 -0.59
N SER A 90 4.17 -2.20 0.42
CA SER A 90 4.97 -3.41 0.72
C SER A 90 5.03 -4.44 -0.41
N LYS A 91 4.03 -4.51 -1.30
CA LYS A 91 4.02 -5.44 -2.45
C LYS A 91 4.65 -4.85 -3.71
N GLY A 92 5.06 -3.58 -3.69
CA GLY A 92 5.70 -2.90 -4.80
C GLY A 92 5.06 -1.54 -5.10
N PHE A 93 4.76 -1.28 -6.36
CA PHE A 93 4.24 0.01 -6.81
C PHE A 93 2.99 -0.18 -7.67
N THR A 94 1.90 0.49 -7.29
CA THR A 94 0.64 0.42 -8.02
C THR A 94 0.47 1.68 -8.86
N VAL A 95 0.32 1.50 -10.18
CA VAL A 95 -0.03 2.57 -11.12
C VAL A 95 -1.54 2.62 -11.21
N LEU A 96 -2.11 3.81 -11.00
CA LEU A 96 -3.56 3.99 -10.96
C LEU A 96 -4.16 4.06 -12.35
N LYS A 97 -5.42 3.62 -12.43
CA LYS A 97 -6.33 3.82 -13.54
C LYS A 97 -6.33 5.28 -14.01
N ASP A 98 -6.59 5.46 -15.29
CA ASP A 98 -6.60 6.74 -16.00
C ASP A 98 -5.22 7.41 -16.14
N SER A 99 -4.14 6.74 -15.71
CA SER A 99 -2.76 7.13 -16.03
C SER A 99 -2.49 7.06 -17.54
N ILE A 100 -1.76 8.04 -18.05
CA ILE A 100 -1.34 8.13 -19.46
C ILE A 100 0.01 7.43 -19.62
N ILE A 101 0.05 6.43 -20.50
CA ILE A 101 1.22 5.61 -20.79
C ILE A 101 1.79 5.99 -22.16
N THR A 102 3.12 6.07 -22.27
CA THR A 102 3.78 6.36 -23.55
C THR A 102 3.52 5.25 -24.56
N ASN A 103 3.19 5.55 -25.81
CA ASN A 103 2.96 4.51 -26.82
C ASN A 103 4.26 3.78 -27.22
N SER A 104 5.35 4.52 -27.40
CA SER A 104 6.63 4.01 -27.91
C SER A 104 7.65 3.59 -26.84
N SER A 105 8.42 2.54 -27.11
CA SER A 105 9.61 2.18 -26.31
C SER A 105 10.90 2.71 -26.95
N VAL A 106 11.98 2.95 -26.19
CA VAL A 106 13.31 3.26 -26.77
C VAL A 106 13.96 2.01 -27.37
N PRO A 107 14.87 2.13 -28.37
CA PRO A 107 15.54 0.99 -28.97
C PRO A 107 16.28 0.09 -27.96
N SER A 108 16.88 0.67 -26.93
CA SER A 108 17.63 -0.05 -25.88
C SER A 108 16.76 -0.71 -24.81
N PHE A 109 15.43 -0.59 -24.89
CA PHE A 109 14.55 -1.17 -23.89
C PHE A 109 14.46 -2.70 -24.03
N THR A 110 14.68 -3.42 -22.93
CA THR A 110 14.95 -4.86 -22.97
C THR A 110 13.71 -5.75 -22.97
N TRP A 111 12.57 -5.28 -22.46
CA TRP A 111 11.35 -6.10 -22.30
C TRP A 111 10.16 -5.60 -23.13
N LYS A 112 10.43 -5.13 -24.36
CA LYS A 112 9.42 -4.56 -25.29
C LYS A 112 8.22 -5.47 -25.50
N ASP A 113 8.44 -6.76 -25.80
CA ASP A 113 7.34 -7.68 -26.12
C ASP A 113 6.36 -7.86 -24.96
N LYS A 114 6.89 -7.98 -23.74
CA LYS A 114 6.05 -8.08 -22.53
C LYS A 114 5.31 -6.77 -22.27
N ARG A 115 5.96 -5.62 -22.47
CA ARG A 115 5.30 -4.32 -22.35
C ARG A 115 4.17 -4.15 -23.37
N GLU A 116 4.38 -4.53 -24.62
CA GLU A 116 3.36 -4.43 -25.68
C GLU A 116 2.13 -5.30 -25.39
N LYS A 117 2.33 -6.50 -24.84
CA LYS A 117 1.22 -7.35 -24.36
C LYS A 117 0.43 -6.65 -23.26
N MET A 118 1.11 -6.11 -22.26
CA MET A 118 0.45 -5.39 -21.16
C MET A 118 -0.27 -4.12 -21.65
N LEU A 119 0.29 -3.38 -22.61
CA LEU A 119 -0.40 -2.23 -23.20
C LEU A 119 -1.72 -2.65 -23.87
N LYS A 120 -1.71 -3.73 -24.65
CA LYS A 120 -2.91 -4.25 -25.31
C LYS A 120 -3.98 -4.73 -24.31
N GLU A 121 -3.55 -5.30 -23.19
CA GLU A 121 -4.44 -5.85 -22.16
C GLU A 121 -5.04 -4.77 -21.25
N TYR A 122 -4.22 -3.80 -20.81
CA TYR A 122 -4.59 -2.88 -19.74
C TYR A 122 -4.76 -1.42 -20.15
N THR A 123 -4.63 -1.10 -21.44
CA THR A 123 -4.83 0.29 -21.90
C THR A 123 -5.87 0.38 -23.00
N ARG A 124 -6.48 1.57 -23.09
CA ARG A 124 -7.37 1.95 -24.18
C ARG A 124 -6.92 3.28 -24.78
N PRO A 125 -7.14 3.50 -26.09
CA PRO A 125 -6.96 4.82 -26.67
C PRO A 125 -8.00 5.79 -26.09
N TYR A 126 -7.55 6.91 -25.54
CA TYR A 126 -8.38 8.01 -25.05
C TYR A 126 -7.67 9.34 -25.34
N ASN A 127 -8.35 10.28 -26.00
CA ASN A 127 -7.79 11.57 -26.44
C ASN A 127 -6.44 11.44 -27.19
N GLY A 128 -6.30 10.43 -28.05
CA GLY A 128 -5.08 10.18 -28.81
C GLY A 128 -3.90 9.65 -27.98
N LYS A 129 -4.13 9.27 -26.71
CA LYS A 129 -3.13 8.72 -25.80
C LYS A 129 -3.54 7.33 -25.31
N GLN A 130 -2.59 6.53 -24.85
CA GLN A 130 -2.87 5.23 -24.23
C GLN A 130 -3.15 5.45 -22.75
N THR A 131 -4.35 5.12 -22.30
CA THR A 131 -4.82 5.36 -20.93
C THR A 131 -5.13 4.05 -20.25
N LEU A 132 -4.64 3.89 -19.02
CA LEU A 132 -4.83 2.68 -18.21
C LEU A 132 -6.31 2.47 -17.86
N THR A 133 -6.81 1.24 -18.01
CA THR A 133 -8.21 0.88 -17.78
C THR A 133 -8.51 0.44 -16.35
N SER A 134 -7.49 -0.04 -15.63
CA SER A 134 -7.54 -0.50 -14.24
C SER A 134 -6.24 -0.19 -13.52
N ASP A 135 -6.22 -0.28 -12.20
CA ASP A 135 -4.98 -0.21 -11.43
C ASP A 135 -4.09 -1.43 -11.72
N ILE A 136 -2.78 -1.24 -11.75
CA ILE A 136 -1.81 -2.33 -11.95
C ILE A 136 -0.69 -2.24 -10.92
N THR A 137 -0.51 -3.31 -10.16
CA THR A 137 0.61 -3.44 -9.23
C THR A 137 1.80 -4.10 -9.90
N PHE A 138 2.95 -3.44 -9.80
CA PHE A 138 4.26 -3.95 -10.20
C PHE A 138 5.07 -4.31 -8.96
N ASN A 139 5.92 -5.32 -9.07
CA ASN A 139 6.81 -5.76 -7.99
C ASN A 139 7.89 -4.73 -7.60
N SER A 140 8.09 -3.67 -8.38
CA SER A 140 9.04 -2.60 -8.06
C SER A 140 8.65 -1.27 -8.70
N PRO A 141 9.05 -0.12 -8.09
CA PRO A 141 8.80 1.20 -8.66
C PRO A 141 9.53 1.41 -10.01
N SER A 142 10.67 0.75 -10.22
CA SER A 142 11.40 0.82 -11.49
C SER A 142 10.63 0.09 -12.59
N THR A 143 10.11 -1.10 -12.32
CA THR A 143 9.28 -1.84 -13.30
C THR A 143 8.03 -1.04 -13.69
N ALA A 144 7.39 -0.38 -12.72
CA ALA A 144 6.25 0.51 -12.98
C ALA A 144 6.64 1.70 -13.86
N ALA A 145 7.77 2.36 -13.58
CA ALA A 145 8.26 3.47 -14.40
C ALA A 145 8.60 3.02 -15.83
N ASP A 146 9.24 1.87 -15.97
CA ASP A 146 9.61 1.28 -17.25
C ASP A 146 8.39 0.97 -18.12
N PHE A 147 7.33 0.41 -17.50
CA PHE A 147 6.04 0.22 -18.16
C PHE A 147 5.45 1.55 -18.66
N CYS A 148 5.41 2.55 -17.78
CA CYS A 148 4.80 3.85 -18.05
C CYS A 148 5.53 4.63 -19.16
N ILE A 149 6.87 4.64 -19.13
CA ILE A 149 7.72 5.53 -19.95
C ILE A 149 8.29 4.82 -21.19
N GLY A 150 8.33 3.48 -21.20
CA GLY A 150 8.90 2.68 -22.29
C GLY A 150 10.42 2.81 -22.40
N SER A 151 11.11 3.04 -21.28
CA SER A 151 12.58 3.05 -21.18
C SER A 151 12.99 2.63 -19.78
N SER A 152 14.23 2.21 -19.57
CA SER A 152 14.73 1.91 -18.23
C SER A 152 14.90 3.18 -17.40
N ASN A 153 14.29 3.22 -16.22
CA ASN A 153 14.33 4.35 -15.30
C ASN A 153 14.56 3.87 -13.86
N ASN A 154 15.26 4.69 -13.07
CA ASN A 154 15.34 4.46 -11.63
C ASN A 154 14.04 4.90 -10.96
N GLY A 155 13.20 3.94 -10.59
CA GLY A 155 11.91 4.16 -9.91
C GLY A 155 12.04 5.04 -8.67
N TRP A 156 13.11 4.90 -7.91
CA TRP A 156 13.30 5.64 -6.65
C TRP A 156 13.53 7.15 -6.85
N ILE A 157 13.85 7.58 -8.07
CA ILE A 157 14.15 8.98 -8.40
C ILE A 157 13.07 9.59 -9.30
N ILE A 158 12.53 8.80 -10.24
CA ILE A 158 11.64 9.32 -11.29
C ILE A 158 10.22 9.60 -10.77
N TRP A 159 9.77 8.82 -9.79
CA TRP A 159 8.49 9.02 -9.11
C TRP A 159 8.63 10.12 -8.07
N LYS A 160 7.85 11.19 -8.23
CA LYS A 160 7.87 12.35 -7.33
C LYS A 160 6.48 12.66 -6.80
N ASP A 161 6.39 13.06 -5.54
CA ASP A 161 5.13 13.54 -4.97
C ASP A 161 4.75 14.93 -5.50
N LYS A 162 3.63 15.46 -5.00
CA LYS A 162 3.12 16.80 -5.34
C LYS A 162 4.10 17.93 -4.96
N ASP A 163 4.96 17.70 -3.96
CA ASP A 163 5.93 18.65 -3.43
C ASP A 163 7.30 18.50 -4.13
N GLY A 164 7.42 17.55 -5.06
CA GLY A 164 8.63 17.28 -5.84
C GLY A 164 9.61 16.31 -5.19
N ASN A 165 9.28 15.73 -4.03
CA ASN A 165 10.13 14.78 -3.34
C ASN A 165 10.08 13.41 -4.03
N THR A 166 11.24 12.78 -4.15
CA THR A 166 11.38 11.45 -4.74
C THR A 166 10.94 10.34 -3.79
N LEU A 167 10.60 9.16 -4.32
CA LEU A 167 10.42 7.95 -3.50
C LEU A 167 11.61 7.69 -2.57
N ASN A 168 12.84 7.91 -3.06
CA ASN A 168 14.05 7.74 -2.27
C ASN A 168 14.08 8.66 -1.03
N SER A 169 13.75 9.94 -1.21
CA SER A 169 13.72 10.91 -0.11
C SER A 169 12.61 10.62 0.90
N VAL A 170 11.44 10.16 0.43
CA VAL A 170 10.28 9.91 1.30
C VAL A 170 10.43 8.61 2.10
N TYR A 171 10.97 7.53 1.49
CA TYR A 171 10.96 6.20 2.12
C TYR A 171 12.33 5.66 2.52
N ARG A 172 13.44 6.12 1.91
CA ARG A 172 14.79 5.56 2.17
C ARG A 172 15.68 6.49 2.98
N LYS A 173 15.56 7.82 2.80
CA LYS A 173 16.35 8.81 3.55
C LYS A 173 15.81 9.17 4.93
N GLN A 174 14.69 8.60 5.36
CA GLN A 174 14.19 8.78 6.74
C GLN A 174 14.91 7.88 7.77
N LEU A 175 15.92 7.11 7.33
CA LEU A 175 16.66 6.15 8.15
C LEU A 175 18.14 6.56 8.41
N GLU A 176 18.51 7.80 8.07
CA GLU A 176 19.78 8.45 8.42
C GLU A 176 19.50 9.64 9.34
#